data_AF-A0A359LZ11-F1
#
_entry.id   AF-A0A359LZ11-F1
#
_cell.length_a   1.000
_cell.length_b   1.000
_cell.length_c   1.000
_cell.angle_alpha   90.00
_cell.angle_beta   90.00
_cell.angle_gamma   90.00
#
_symmetry.space_group_name_H-M   'P 1'
#
loop_
_entity.id
_entity.type
_entity.pdbx_description
1 polymer ?
#
loop_
_entity_poly.entity_id
_entity_poly.type
_entity_poly.pdbx_seq_one_letter_code
_entity_poly.pdbx_strand_id
1 'polypeptide(L)'
;MLFASLHTPDPGEAAEDLGGIMFDDIGPNHRQGTSIFVDSFISQPPTGDPAPDAWVRRMTFWCACHEMGHAFNLAHSWQKAGGADWIQLANEPEARSFMNYPYNVAGDEPAFFADFEYRFSDSELLFMRHAPERFVQMGNADWFDNHAFERAAVEERPRLTLEVRVNRERPLFEFMEPVTLELKLTNASRSPVLVDRYALRPDHELTIITKRDGQPAKQFRPYARYCRVSAAEVLAPGQSRYDSLYLSSGLQGWGLAEPGNYTIQVSFEQGETDVVSNALRLRVAPPASRDEEFVAQDFFSDDVGRIVAFDGSRHLTQGNDTLREVVQRLAKRRVALHAALALGEGVARPSKQLVPDAKAPLGMGFVAVDADQKDARALLDKALKENAGTMVESLGHIDFRWYVDRFSDWLAAQGDASAGSAVQDVLLKTFAKRTVRGRKVLDTVLASIAARRDALAAGTAPKQAAKRAGKARR
;
A
#
# COMPACT_ATOMS: atom_id res chain seq x y z
N MET A 1 -31.77 1.10 13.03
CA MET A 1 -32.29 2.21 12.21
C MET A 1 -32.47 3.42 13.11
N LEU A 2 -31.87 4.54 12.73
CA LEU A 2 -32.02 5.82 13.43
C LEU A 2 -32.83 6.78 12.54
N PHE A 3 -33.61 7.65 13.16
CA PHE A 3 -34.28 8.75 12.47
C PHE A 3 -33.63 10.06 12.94
N ALA A 4 -33.23 10.89 11.99
CA ALA A 4 -32.69 12.23 12.23
C ALA A 4 -33.47 13.25 11.39
N SER A 5 -33.46 14.52 11.79
CA SER A 5 -34.11 15.58 11.02
C SER A 5 -33.38 15.83 9.69
N LEU A 6 -32.13 16.28 9.77
CA LEU A 6 -31.25 16.61 8.63
C LEU A 6 -29.83 16.13 8.86
N HIS A 7 -29.08 15.95 7.77
CA HIS A 7 -27.64 15.77 7.79
C HIS A 7 -26.91 17.12 7.70
N THR A 8 -25.63 17.15 8.07
CA THR A 8 -24.76 18.30 7.75
C THR A 8 -24.16 18.02 6.37
N PRO A 9 -24.49 18.82 5.33
CA PRO A 9 -24.05 18.56 3.97
C PRO A 9 -22.59 18.95 3.75
N ASP A 10 -21.97 18.34 2.75
CA ASP A 10 -20.66 18.77 2.25
C ASP A 10 -20.76 20.12 1.51
N PRO A 11 -19.65 20.87 1.37
CA PRO A 11 -19.66 22.15 0.66
C PRO A 11 -20.16 22.02 -0.78
N GLY A 12 -21.35 22.56 -1.06
CA GLY A 12 -21.97 22.53 -2.39
C GLY A 12 -23.23 21.67 -2.49
N GLU A 13 -23.61 20.96 -1.41
CA GLU A 13 -24.82 20.14 -1.35
C GLU A 13 -25.87 20.75 -0.42
N ALA A 14 -27.15 20.52 -0.71
CA ALA A 14 -28.24 20.90 0.17
C ALA A 14 -28.52 19.78 1.18
N ALA A 15 -28.80 20.14 2.44
CA ALA A 15 -29.06 19.16 3.49
C ALA A 15 -30.28 18.28 3.18
N GLU A 16 -31.18 18.80 2.35
CA GLU A 16 -32.44 18.20 1.94
C GLU A 16 -32.29 17.15 0.84
N ASP A 17 -31.15 17.08 0.14
CA ASP A 17 -30.96 16.20 -1.03
C ASP A 17 -30.65 14.74 -0.64
N LEU A 18 -30.49 14.44 0.66
CA LEU A 18 -30.14 13.12 1.17
C LEU A 18 -31.27 12.54 2.01
N GLY A 19 -31.89 11.46 1.52
CA GLY A 19 -33.00 10.76 2.20
C GLY A 19 -32.56 9.86 3.35
N GLY A 20 -31.37 9.27 3.25
CA GLY A 20 -30.84 8.33 4.23
C GLY A 20 -29.40 7.96 3.93
N ILE A 21 -28.79 7.26 4.88
CA ILE A 21 -27.47 6.66 4.74
C ILE A 21 -27.45 5.28 5.39
N MET A 22 -26.54 4.45 4.90
CA MET A 22 -26.03 3.30 5.61
C MET A 22 -24.62 3.63 6.14
N PHE A 23 -24.29 3.20 7.36
CA PHE A 23 -23.01 3.51 7.99
C PHE A 23 -21.87 2.67 7.41
N ASP A 24 -21.33 3.06 6.26
CA ASP A 24 -20.47 2.20 5.45
C ASP A 24 -19.03 2.03 5.98
N ASP A 25 -18.45 3.07 6.58
CA ASP A 25 -17.03 3.10 7.02
C ASP A 25 -16.88 3.63 8.48
N ILE A 26 -17.89 3.45 9.32
CA ILE A 26 -17.86 3.97 10.70
C ILE A 26 -17.38 2.90 11.68
N GLY A 27 -16.05 2.78 11.78
CA GLY A 27 -15.38 2.02 12.84
C GLY A 27 -15.77 0.53 12.88
N PRO A 28 -15.70 -0.14 14.04
CA PRO A 28 -15.91 -1.58 14.14
C PRO A 28 -17.38 -2.03 13.93
N ASN A 29 -18.31 -1.08 13.78
CA ASN A 29 -19.75 -1.34 13.62
C ASN A 29 -20.27 -0.91 12.25
N HIS A 30 -19.39 -0.86 11.23
CA HIS A 30 -19.80 -0.59 9.86
C HIS A 30 -20.97 -1.50 9.47
N ARG A 31 -21.90 -1.00 8.65
CA ARG A 31 -22.99 -1.76 8.01
C ARG A 31 -23.93 -2.50 8.96
N GLN A 32 -23.92 -2.16 10.25
CA GLN A 32 -24.86 -2.67 11.26
C GLN A 32 -26.06 -1.74 11.47
N GLY A 33 -26.15 -0.66 10.69
CA GLY A 33 -27.23 0.31 10.81
C GLY A 33 -27.33 1.28 9.65
N THR A 34 -28.51 1.91 9.59
CA THR A 34 -28.86 2.99 8.68
C THR A 34 -29.51 4.14 9.47
N SER A 35 -29.37 5.35 8.96
CA SER A 35 -30.14 6.53 9.36
C SER A 35 -31.03 7.03 8.22
N ILE A 36 -32.23 7.50 8.57
CA ILE A 36 -33.18 8.16 7.66
C ILE A 36 -33.35 9.62 8.08
N PHE A 37 -33.29 10.53 7.10
CA PHE A 37 -33.43 11.97 7.31
C PHE A 37 -34.85 12.42 6.95
N VAL A 38 -35.65 12.73 7.96
CA VAL A 38 -37.10 12.95 7.79
C VAL A 38 -37.47 14.36 7.30
N ASP A 39 -36.52 15.30 7.31
CA ASP A 39 -36.71 16.66 6.77
C ASP A 39 -35.98 16.83 5.42
N SER A 40 -35.88 15.76 4.63
CA SER A 40 -35.24 15.73 3.31
C SER A 40 -36.26 15.70 2.15
N PHE A 41 -35.81 15.48 0.91
CA PHE A 41 -36.68 15.37 -0.27
C PHE A 41 -37.82 14.35 -0.08
N ILE A 42 -37.63 13.31 0.75
CA ILE A 42 -38.65 12.28 1.02
C ILE A 42 -39.84 12.80 1.83
N SER A 43 -39.76 14.01 2.39
CA SER A 43 -40.87 14.70 3.07
C SER A 43 -41.39 15.93 2.32
N GLN A 44 -40.94 16.13 1.07
CA GLN A 44 -41.36 17.24 0.21
C GLN A 44 -42.25 16.72 -0.94
N PRO A 45 -43.58 16.59 -0.72
CA PRO A 45 -44.48 16.09 -1.75
C PRO A 45 -44.53 17.04 -2.96
N PRO A 46 -44.69 16.51 -4.19
CA PRO A 46 -44.84 17.32 -5.39
C PRO A 46 -45.99 18.34 -5.26
N THR A 47 -45.77 19.52 -5.85
CA THR A 47 -46.80 20.57 -5.86
C THR A 47 -48.09 20.04 -6.53
N GLY A 48 -49.20 20.05 -5.79
CA GLY A 48 -50.49 19.61 -6.29
C GLY A 48 -50.78 18.11 -6.13
N ASP A 49 -49.96 17.36 -5.38
CA ASP A 49 -50.27 15.97 -5.03
C ASP A 49 -51.63 15.91 -4.30
N PRO A 50 -52.56 15.03 -4.72
CA PRO A 50 -53.90 14.95 -4.14
C PRO A 50 -53.94 14.36 -2.73
N ALA A 51 -52.85 13.72 -2.27
CA ALA A 51 -52.73 13.07 -0.97
C ALA A 51 -51.30 13.20 -0.38
N PRO A 52 -50.85 14.42 -0.04
CA PRO A 52 -49.45 14.70 0.34
C PRO A 52 -48.98 13.90 1.56
N ASP A 53 -49.82 13.74 2.58
CA ASP A 53 -49.48 12.93 3.76
C ASP A 53 -49.24 11.45 3.43
N ALA A 54 -49.96 10.92 2.44
CA ALA A 54 -49.79 9.54 1.98
C ALA A 54 -48.52 9.41 1.14
N TRP A 55 -48.19 10.43 0.33
CA TRP A 55 -46.95 10.50 -0.42
C TRP A 55 -45.73 10.44 0.52
N VAL A 56 -45.70 11.27 1.57
CA VAL A 56 -44.59 11.29 2.54
C VAL A 56 -44.43 9.93 3.22
N ARG A 57 -45.54 9.31 3.68
CA ARG A 57 -45.47 7.97 4.29
C ARG A 57 -44.89 6.92 3.32
N ARG A 58 -45.25 6.98 2.04
CA ARG A 58 -44.74 6.06 1.02
C ARG A 58 -43.25 6.26 0.77
N MET A 59 -42.80 7.50 0.62
CA MET A 59 -41.39 7.83 0.37
C MET A 59 -40.50 7.51 1.57
N THR A 60 -40.93 7.82 2.79
CA THR A 60 -40.22 7.43 4.01
C THR A 60 -40.11 5.91 4.13
N PHE A 61 -41.16 5.16 3.81
CA PHE A 61 -41.13 3.70 3.82
C PHE A 61 -40.18 3.14 2.76
N TRP A 62 -40.25 3.65 1.52
CA TRP A 62 -39.34 3.25 0.45
C TRP A 62 -37.88 3.50 0.84
N CYS A 63 -37.55 4.70 1.33
CA CYS A 63 -36.19 5.06 1.73
C CYS A 63 -35.68 4.18 2.88
N ALA A 64 -36.52 3.93 3.89
CA ALA A 64 -36.17 3.03 4.98
C ALA A 64 -35.80 1.62 4.49
N CYS A 65 -36.58 1.06 3.57
CA CYS A 65 -36.30 -0.25 2.98
C CYS A 65 -35.06 -0.23 2.07
N HIS A 66 -34.84 0.86 1.31
CA HIS A 66 -33.68 1.06 0.46
C HIS A 66 -32.38 1.01 1.27
N GLU A 67 -32.28 1.80 2.32
CA GLU A 67 -31.08 1.86 3.15
C GLU A 67 -30.85 0.56 3.94
N MET A 68 -31.93 -0.11 4.37
CA MET A 68 -31.82 -1.46 4.93
C MET A 68 -31.29 -2.47 3.92
N GLY A 69 -31.66 -2.33 2.64
CA GLY A 69 -31.12 -3.16 1.56
C GLY A 69 -29.60 -3.04 1.43
N HIS A 70 -29.04 -1.83 1.58
CA HIS A 70 -27.60 -1.64 1.63
C HIS A 70 -26.92 -2.35 2.82
N ALA A 71 -27.58 -2.43 3.98
CA ALA A 71 -27.07 -3.20 5.12
C ALA A 71 -27.00 -4.72 4.83
N PHE A 72 -27.84 -5.23 3.90
CA PHE A 72 -27.75 -6.58 3.35
C PHE A 72 -26.84 -6.68 2.11
N ASN A 73 -25.99 -5.67 1.90
CA ASN A 73 -25.04 -5.58 0.79
C ASN A 73 -25.69 -5.59 -0.61
N LEU A 74 -26.94 -5.13 -0.72
CA LEU A 74 -27.58 -4.92 -2.02
C LEU A 74 -27.05 -3.64 -2.66
N ALA A 75 -26.66 -3.75 -3.94
CA ALA A 75 -26.30 -2.61 -4.77
C ALA A 75 -27.56 -1.96 -5.38
N HIS A 76 -27.43 -0.71 -5.81
CA HIS A 76 -28.50 -0.08 -6.59
C HIS A 76 -28.76 -0.85 -7.89
N SER A 77 -30.02 -0.84 -8.34
CA SER A 77 -30.49 -1.62 -9.48
C SER A 77 -29.73 -1.37 -10.78
N TRP A 78 -29.29 -0.14 -11.05
CA TRP A 78 -28.51 0.21 -12.24
C TRP A 78 -27.01 -0.12 -12.17
N GLN A 79 -26.51 -0.66 -11.04
CA GLN A 79 -25.09 -1.02 -10.86
C GLN A 79 -24.87 -2.40 -10.23
N LYS A 80 -25.86 -3.31 -10.32
CA LYS A 80 -25.79 -4.70 -9.86
C LYS A 80 -24.67 -5.52 -10.52
N ALA A 81 -24.39 -5.26 -11.79
CA ALA A 81 -23.28 -5.89 -12.51
C ALA A 81 -21.90 -5.51 -11.94
N GLY A 82 -21.84 -4.47 -11.10
CA GLY A 82 -20.65 -4.11 -10.33
C GLY A 82 -20.61 -4.72 -8.93
N GLY A 83 -21.41 -5.75 -8.64
CA GLY A 83 -21.53 -6.42 -7.34
C GLY A 83 -21.13 -7.90 -7.36
N ALA A 84 -20.26 -8.27 -6.41
CA ALA A 84 -19.85 -9.62 -5.98
C ALA A 84 -19.72 -10.75 -7.04
N ASP A 85 -18.48 -11.19 -7.29
CA ASP A 85 -18.07 -12.31 -8.17
C ASP A 85 -18.75 -13.68 -7.95
N TRP A 86 -19.47 -13.84 -6.85
CA TRP A 86 -20.14 -15.10 -6.53
C TRP A 86 -21.37 -15.35 -7.42
N ILE A 87 -22.07 -14.29 -7.86
CA ILE A 87 -23.17 -14.40 -8.82
C ILE A 87 -23.19 -13.19 -9.74
N GLN A 88 -23.12 -13.41 -11.04
CA GLN A 88 -23.18 -12.35 -12.03
C GLN A 88 -24.63 -11.88 -12.16
N LEU A 89 -24.95 -10.69 -11.66
CA LEU A 89 -26.25 -10.05 -11.80
C LEU A 89 -26.20 -8.99 -12.91
N ALA A 90 -27.24 -8.92 -13.73
CA ALA A 90 -27.36 -7.84 -14.70
C ALA A 90 -27.77 -6.52 -14.02
N ASN A 91 -27.34 -5.39 -14.58
CA ASN A 91 -27.96 -4.10 -14.24
C ASN A 91 -29.41 -4.11 -14.70
N GLU A 92 -30.30 -3.66 -13.82
CA GLU A 92 -31.74 -3.58 -14.05
C GLU A 92 -32.19 -2.13 -13.84
N PRO A 93 -31.78 -1.16 -14.69
CA PRO A 93 -32.07 0.27 -14.47
C PRO A 93 -33.57 0.60 -14.43
N GLU A 94 -34.41 -0.24 -15.04
CA GLU A 94 -35.87 -0.13 -15.03
C GLU A 94 -36.54 -0.96 -13.91
N ALA A 95 -35.77 -1.60 -13.03
CA ALA A 95 -36.35 -2.41 -11.96
C ALA A 95 -37.12 -1.54 -10.97
N ARG A 96 -38.39 -1.88 -10.74
CA ARG A 96 -39.20 -1.28 -9.68
C ARG A 96 -38.98 -2.07 -8.40
N SER A 97 -37.83 -1.84 -7.78
CA SER A 97 -37.42 -2.48 -6.52
C SER A 97 -37.05 -1.43 -5.48
N PHE A 98 -36.98 -1.84 -4.21
CA PHE A 98 -36.45 -0.94 -3.17
C PHE A 98 -35.05 -0.43 -3.49
N MET A 99 -34.24 -1.16 -4.27
CA MET A 99 -32.87 -0.74 -4.64
C MET A 99 -32.79 0.15 -5.87
N ASN A 100 -33.92 0.63 -6.40
CA ASN A 100 -33.94 1.64 -7.45
C ASN A 100 -34.56 2.94 -6.96
N TYR A 101 -34.17 4.06 -7.57
CA TYR A 101 -34.77 5.36 -7.28
C TYR A 101 -36.07 5.51 -8.06
N PRO A 102 -37.18 5.94 -7.44
CA PRO A 102 -38.46 6.09 -8.10
C PRO A 102 -38.41 6.99 -9.34
N TYR A 103 -37.51 7.96 -9.36
CA TYR A 103 -37.32 8.93 -10.44
C TYR A 103 -36.28 8.50 -11.50
N ASN A 104 -35.73 7.28 -11.43
CA ASN A 104 -34.75 6.77 -12.40
C ASN A 104 -35.34 5.86 -13.47
N VAL A 105 -36.63 5.54 -13.42
CA VAL A 105 -37.31 4.66 -14.37
C VAL A 105 -38.08 5.45 -15.42
N ALA A 106 -38.39 4.81 -16.56
CA ALA A 106 -39.23 5.42 -17.58
C ALA A 106 -40.61 5.80 -17.02
N GLY A 107 -40.97 7.08 -17.11
CA GLY A 107 -42.23 7.62 -16.60
C GLY A 107 -42.17 8.13 -15.15
N ASP A 108 -40.96 8.22 -14.59
CA ASP A 108 -40.65 8.83 -13.29
C ASP A 108 -41.41 8.18 -12.10
N GLU A 109 -41.45 8.89 -10.98
CA GLU A 109 -42.03 8.43 -9.71
C GLU A 109 -43.47 7.89 -9.84
N PRO A 110 -44.40 8.53 -10.59
CA PRO A 110 -45.75 8.00 -10.74
C PRO A 110 -45.77 6.63 -11.44
N ALA A 111 -44.94 6.44 -12.48
CA ALA A 111 -44.85 5.17 -13.18
C ALA A 111 -44.14 4.11 -12.34
N PHE A 112 -43.19 4.49 -11.49
CA PHE A 112 -42.58 3.58 -10.52
C PHE A 112 -43.64 3.03 -9.56
N PHE A 113 -44.40 3.89 -8.88
CA PHE A 113 -45.35 3.45 -7.86
C PHE A 113 -46.65 2.84 -8.42
N ALA A 114 -46.97 3.04 -9.69
CA ALA A 114 -48.16 2.48 -10.32
C ALA A 114 -48.17 0.93 -10.31
N ASP A 115 -47.01 0.30 -10.46
CA ASP A 115 -46.83 -1.15 -10.45
C ASP A 115 -45.63 -1.61 -9.61
N PHE A 116 -45.18 -0.78 -8.66
CA PHE A 116 -44.21 -1.20 -7.66
C PHE A 116 -44.83 -2.24 -6.70
N GLU A 117 -44.28 -3.45 -6.71
CA GLU A 117 -44.75 -4.56 -5.89
C GLU A 117 -44.37 -4.46 -4.39
N TYR A 118 -43.70 -3.38 -3.98
CA TYR A 118 -43.16 -3.20 -2.62
C TYR A 118 -42.26 -4.37 -2.19
N ARG A 119 -41.37 -4.80 -3.11
CA ARG A 119 -40.37 -5.84 -2.85
C ARG A 119 -39.03 -5.54 -3.49
N PHE A 120 -38.03 -6.31 -3.07
CA PHE A 120 -36.77 -6.44 -3.79
C PHE A 120 -36.98 -7.22 -5.10
N SER A 121 -36.21 -6.90 -6.14
CA SER A 121 -36.24 -7.62 -7.43
C SER A 121 -35.84 -9.08 -7.26
N ASP A 122 -36.15 -9.92 -8.25
CA ASP A 122 -35.79 -11.34 -8.20
C ASP A 122 -34.26 -11.53 -8.08
N SER A 123 -33.47 -10.69 -8.75
CA SER A 123 -32.01 -10.65 -8.67
C SER A 123 -31.51 -10.31 -7.26
N GLU A 124 -32.13 -9.33 -6.59
CA GLU A 124 -31.80 -8.94 -5.20
C GLU A 124 -32.20 -10.04 -4.20
N LEU A 125 -33.37 -10.66 -4.39
CA LEU A 125 -33.83 -11.77 -3.55
C LEU A 125 -32.95 -13.02 -3.73
N LEU A 126 -32.52 -13.29 -4.96
CA LEU A 126 -31.57 -14.37 -5.28
C LEU A 126 -30.25 -14.13 -4.55
N PHE A 127 -29.73 -12.89 -4.58
CA PHE A 127 -28.55 -12.52 -3.81
C PHE A 127 -28.74 -12.78 -2.31
N MET A 128 -29.78 -12.21 -1.70
CA MET A 128 -29.99 -12.35 -0.25
C MET A 128 -30.15 -13.80 0.22
N ARG A 129 -30.74 -14.66 -0.61
CA ARG A 129 -31.02 -16.06 -0.24
C ARG A 129 -29.84 -17.00 -0.41
N HIS A 130 -28.94 -16.68 -1.33
CA HIS A 130 -27.90 -17.63 -1.75
C HIS A 130 -26.48 -17.11 -1.53
N ALA A 131 -26.30 -15.81 -1.27
CA ALA A 131 -24.98 -15.24 -1.05
C ALA A 131 -24.30 -15.91 0.13
N PRO A 132 -22.96 -16.08 0.08
CA PRO A 132 -22.20 -16.48 1.25
C PRO A 132 -22.61 -15.65 2.46
N GLU A 133 -22.81 -16.31 3.60
CA GLU A 133 -23.31 -15.71 4.84
C GLU A 133 -22.63 -14.38 5.20
N ARG A 134 -21.31 -14.28 4.96
CA ARG A 134 -20.51 -13.06 5.18
C ARG A 134 -20.95 -11.83 4.37
N PHE A 135 -21.66 -12.00 3.26
CA PHE A 135 -22.12 -10.90 2.40
C PHE A 135 -23.49 -10.37 2.81
N VAL A 136 -24.31 -11.18 3.48
CA VAL A 136 -25.68 -10.83 3.86
C VAL A 136 -25.81 -10.58 5.36
N GLN A 137 -24.80 -10.95 6.16
CA GLN A 137 -24.69 -10.54 7.56
C GLN A 137 -24.25 -9.09 7.66
N MET A 138 -25.14 -8.26 8.19
CA MET A 138 -24.89 -6.86 8.51
C MET A 138 -23.58 -6.72 9.29
N GLY A 139 -22.62 -5.97 8.74
CA GLY A 139 -21.33 -5.69 9.37
C GLY A 139 -20.30 -6.84 9.40
N ASN A 140 -20.52 -7.94 8.66
CA ASN A 140 -19.57 -9.05 8.61
C ASN A 140 -18.53 -8.94 7.47
N ALA A 141 -18.70 -7.99 6.55
CA ALA A 141 -17.73 -7.66 5.53
C ALA A 141 -17.73 -6.15 5.29
N ASP A 142 -16.54 -5.55 5.23
CA ASP A 142 -16.36 -4.20 4.72
C ASP A 142 -16.97 -4.12 3.32
N TRP A 143 -17.49 -2.95 2.93
CA TRP A 143 -17.79 -2.69 1.52
C TRP A 143 -16.52 -3.03 0.74
N PHE A 144 -16.64 -3.89 -0.26
CA PHE A 144 -15.55 -4.19 -1.18
C PHE A 144 -14.44 -5.14 -0.65
N ASP A 145 -14.66 -5.96 0.39
CA ASP A 145 -13.64 -6.92 0.90
C ASP A 145 -13.30 -8.13 -0.04
N ASN A 146 -13.55 -8.04 -1.35
CA ASN A 146 -12.85 -8.83 -2.39
C ASN A 146 -12.36 -7.98 -3.58
N HIS A 147 -12.62 -6.68 -3.59
CA HIS A 147 -12.53 -5.82 -4.76
C HIS A 147 -11.25 -4.96 -4.80
N ALA A 148 -10.08 -5.49 -4.41
CA ALA A 148 -8.84 -4.71 -4.27
C ALA A 148 -8.58 -3.75 -5.43
N PHE A 149 -8.87 -4.19 -6.67
CA PHE A 149 -8.89 -3.36 -7.87
C PHE A 149 -9.98 -3.78 -8.89
N GLU A 150 -11.09 -4.37 -8.45
CA GLU A 150 -12.10 -4.94 -9.37
C GLU A 150 -12.97 -3.88 -10.07
N ARG A 151 -12.95 -2.63 -9.59
CA ARG A 151 -13.52 -1.44 -10.28
C ARG A 151 -12.46 -0.53 -10.91
N ALA A 152 -11.20 -0.97 -10.94
CA ALA A 152 -10.16 -0.21 -11.59
C ALA A 152 -10.52 -0.02 -13.07
N ALA A 153 -10.34 1.18 -13.59
CA ALA A 153 -10.60 1.51 -14.99
C ALA A 153 -9.49 0.92 -15.89
N VAL A 154 -9.40 -0.41 -15.94
CA VAL A 154 -8.36 -1.11 -16.68
C VAL A 154 -8.74 -1.18 -18.16
N GLU A 155 -7.85 -0.73 -19.03
CA GLU A 155 -8.02 -0.89 -20.48
C GLU A 155 -8.14 -2.39 -20.85
N GLU A 156 -9.07 -2.74 -21.74
CA GLU A 156 -9.18 -4.12 -22.28
C GLU A 156 -7.86 -4.61 -22.93
N ARG A 157 -7.07 -3.67 -23.46
CA ARG A 157 -5.76 -3.91 -24.07
C ARG A 157 -4.73 -2.97 -23.46
N PRO A 158 -4.23 -3.28 -22.25
CA PRO A 158 -3.42 -2.36 -21.49
C PRO A 158 -2.09 -2.09 -22.20
N ARG A 159 -1.77 -0.80 -22.38
CA ARG A 159 -0.47 -0.39 -22.96
C ARG A 159 0.70 -0.65 -22.01
N LEU A 160 0.41 -0.70 -20.71
CA LEU A 160 1.37 -0.92 -19.63
C LEU A 160 1.01 -2.19 -18.86
N THR A 161 2.01 -2.98 -18.50
CA THR A 161 1.84 -4.14 -17.61
C THR A 161 2.65 -3.91 -16.34
N LEU A 162 1.98 -3.90 -15.19
CA LEU A 162 2.61 -3.86 -13.88
C LEU A 162 2.72 -5.27 -13.31
N GLU A 163 3.89 -5.64 -12.80
CA GLU A 163 4.14 -6.90 -12.11
C GLU A 163 4.67 -6.59 -10.70
N VAL A 164 4.07 -7.18 -9.68
CA VAL A 164 4.62 -7.23 -8.32
C VAL A 164 5.16 -8.63 -8.06
N ARG A 165 6.43 -8.71 -7.65
CA ARG A 165 7.14 -9.98 -7.55
C ARG A 165 8.18 -10.00 -6.44
N VAL A 166 8.62 -11.21 -6.11
CA VAL A 166 9.77 -11.43 -5.22
C VAL A 166 11.03 -11.69 -6.04
N ASN A 167 12.18 -11.23 -5.54
CA ASN A 167 13.48 -11.49 -6.14
C ASN A 167 14.19 -12.66 -5.42
N ARG A 168 13.49 -13.80 -5.33
CA ARG A 168 13.93 -15.07 -4.72
C ARG A 168 13.13 -16.24 -5.33
N GLU A 169 13.59 -17.47 -5.12
CA GLU A 169 12.96 -18.66 -5.72
C GLU A 169 11.49 -18.83 -5.30
N ARG A 170 11.22 -18.77 -4.00
CA ARG A 170 9.88 -18.92 -3.42
C ARG A 170 9.45 -17.62 -2.73
N PRO A 171 8.18 -17.20 -2.84
CA PRO A 171 7.63 -16.05 -2.12
C PRO A 171 7.37 -16.41 -0.66
N LEU A 172 8.42 -16.83 0.04
CA LEU A 172 8.43 -17.22 1.45
C LEU A 172 9.41 -16.31 2.18
N PHE A 173 8.94 -15.73 3.28
CA PHE A 173 9.70 -14.88 4.17
C PHE A 173 9.80 -15.54 5.54
N GLU A 174 10.94 -15.36 6.22
CA GLU A 174 11.09 -15.78 7.61
C GLU A 174 10.20 -14.94 8.52
N PHE A 175 9.84 -15.48 9.69
CA PHE A 175 9.18 -14.68 10.72
C PHE A 175 10.07 -13.47 11.08
N MET A 176 9.45 -12.30 11.26
CA MET A 176 10.11 -11.00 11.47
C MET A 176 11.00 -10.50 10.30
N GLU A 177 11.16 -11.24 9.20
CA GLU A 177 11.93 -10.74 8.05
C GLU A 177 11.19 -9.55 7.41
N PRO A 178 11.82 -8.36 7.31
CA PRO A 178 11.24 -7.27 6.54
C PRO A 178 11.00 -7.67 5.08
N VAL A 179 9.79 -7.39 4.61
CA VAL A 179 9.29 -7.75 3.29
C VAL A 179 9.58 -6.63 2.30
N THR A 180 10.56 -6.87 1.43
CA THR A 180 10.83 -6.05 0.25
C THR A 180 10.44 -6.80 -1.02
N LEU A 181 9.62 -6.16 -1.85
CA LEU A 181 9.16 -6.65 -3.14
C LEU A 181 9.77 -5.83 -4.28
N GLU A 182 9.65 -6.33 -5.50
CA GLU A 182 10.06 -5.64 -6.72
C GLU A 182 8.83 -5.35 -7.58
N LEU A 183 8.72 -4.10 -8.02
CA LEU A 183 7.74 -3.65 -9.00
C LEU A 183 8.40 -3.58 -10.36
N LYS A 184 7.72 -4.07 -11.39
CA LYS A 184 8.15 -3.98 -12.79
C LYS A 184 7.02 -3.43 -13.64
N LEU A 185 7.22 -2.25 -14.21
CA LEU A 185 6.32 -1.66 -15.21
C LEU A 185 6.89 -1.88 -16.60
N THR A 186 6.13 -2.46 -17.52
CA THR A 186 6.59 -2.75 -18.89
C THR A 186 5.65 -2.10 -19.90
N ASN A 187 6.21 -1.46 -20.92
CA ASN A 187 5.43 -1.07 -22.09
C ASN A 187 5.13 -2.32 -22.94
N ALA A 188 3.88 -2.78 -22.88
CA ALA A 188 3.37 -3.93 -23.63
C ALA A 188 2.86 -3.55 -25.04
N SER A 189 2.78 -2.24 -25.34
CA SER A 189 2.33 -1.74 -26.63
C SER A 189 3.45 -1.69 -27.68
N ARG A 190 3.08 -1.45 -28.94
CA ARG A 190 4.02 -1.29 -30.06
C ARG A 190 4.55 0.15 -30.23
N SER A 191 4.11 1.07 -29.40
CA SER A 191 4.46 2.49 -29.49
C SER A 191 5.07 2.97 -28.18
N PRO A 192 5.93 4.01 -28.19
CA PRO A 192 6.42 4.62 -26.95
C PRO A 192 5.27 5.07 -26.04
N VAL A 193 5.43 4.91 -24.73
CA VAL A 193 4.47 5.33 -23.69
C VAL A 193 5.18 6.32 -22.76
N LEU A 194 4.53 7.44 -22.46
CA LEU A 194 4.97 8.38 -21.43
C LEU A 194 4.42 7.94 -20.08
N VAL A 195 5.28 7.86 -19.07
CA VAL A 195 4.91 7.52 -17.69
C VAL A 195 5.54 8.54 -16.74
N ASP A 196 4.96 8.75 -15.58
CA ASP A 196 5.68 9.47 -14.52
C ASP A 196 6.89 8.63 -14.07
N ARG A 197 8.07 9.26 -13.99
CA ARG A 197 9.29 8.65 -13.46
C ARG A 197 9.10 8.09 -12.05
N TYR A 198 8.21 8.66 -11.25
CA TYR A 198 7.92 8.26 -9.89
C TYR A 198 6.65 7.41 -9.78
N ALA A 199 6.05 6.95 -10.90
CA ALA A 199 4.84 6.13 -10.88
C ALA A 199 4.95 4.85 -10.01
N LEU A 200 6.15 4.29 -9.86
CA LEU A 200 6.40 3.10 -9.02
C LEU A 200 6.85 3.42 -7.59
N ARG A 201 6.76 4.68 -7.15
CA ARG A 201 7.17 5.09 -5.81
C ARG A 201 6.01 4.92 -4.82
N PRO A 202 6.17 4.14 -3.73
CA PRO A 202 5.13 3.97 -2.72
C PRO A 202 4.73 5.28 -2.02
N ASP A 203 5.64 6.25 -1.97
CA ASP A 203 5.43 7.59 -1.40
C ASP A 203 4.70 8.58 -2.33
N HIS A 204 4.21 8.11 -3.49
CA HIS A 204 3.58 8.92 -4.53
C HIS A 204 2.15 8.44 -4.88
N GLU A 205 1.97 7.72 -6.00
CA GLU A 205 0.67 7.39 -6.62
C GLU A 205 0.27 5.91 -6.53
N LEU A 206 1.05 5.09 -5.82
CA LEU A 206 0.71 3.67 -5.68
C LEU A 206 -0.42 3.45 -4.68
N THR A 207 -1.46 2.75 -5.11
CA THR A 207 -2.39 2.07 -4.19
C THR A 207 -1.89 0.65 -3.99
N ILE A 208 -1.64 0.28 -2.72
CA ILE A 208 -1.07 -1.02 -2.37
C ILE A 208 -2.01 -1.71 -1.40
N ILE A 209 -2.51 -2.88 -1.78
CA ILE A 209 -3.44 -3.67 -0.97
C ILE A 209 -2.74 -4.94 -0.50
N THR A 210 -2.92 -5.23 0.79
CA THR A 210 -2.41 -6.42 1.47
C THR A 210 -3.57 -7.17 2.10
N LYS A 211 -3.69 -8.48 1.88
CA LYS A 211 -4.75 -9.30 2.46
C LYS A 211 -4.16 -10.58 3.03
N ARG A 212 -4.34 -10.83 4.33
CA ARG A 212 -4.02 -12.12 4.95
C ARG A 212 -5.19 -13.08 4.75
N ASP A 213 -4.90 -14.36 4.54
CA ASP A 213 -5.96 -15.39 4.44
C ASP A 213 -6.89 -15.34 5.66
N GLY A 214 -8.19 -15.26 5.41
CA GLY A 214 -9.21 -15.19 6.45
C GLY A 214 -9.29 -13.86 7.22
N GLN A 215 -8.68 -12.79 6.69
CA GLN A 215 -8.74 -11.44 7.25
C GLN A 215 -9.12 -10.42 6.17
N PRO A 216 -9.68 -9.25 6.55
CA PRO A 216 -9.97 -8.18 5.61
C PRO A 216 -8.72 -7.66 4.89
N ALA A 217 -8.91 -7.18 3.67
CA ALA A 217 -7.90 -6.45 2.93
C ALA A 217 -7.56 -5.12 3.62
N LYS A 218 -6.30 -4.71 3.57
CA LYS A 218 -5.81 -3.45 4.14
C LYS A 218 -4.95 -2.73 3.13
N GLN A 219 -5.20 -1.43 2.97
CA GLN A 219 -4.31 -0.56 2.23
C GLN A 219 -3.03 -0.29 3.04
N PHE A 220 -1.88 -0.50 2.40
CA PHE A 220 -0.59 -0.12 2.95
C PHE A 220 -0.36 1.38 2.75
N ARG A 221 -0.01 2.10 3.82
CA ARG A 221 0.34 3.51 3.79
C ARG A 221 1.75 3.73 4.35
N PRO A 222 2.72 4.23 3.57
CA PRO A 222 4.06 4.48 4.08
C PRO A 222 4.07 5.62 5.12
N TYR A 223 5.07 5.64 6.00
CA TYR A 223 5.22 6.69 7.03
C TYR A 223 5.40 8.10 6.45
N ALA A 224 5.90 8.22 5.23
CA ALA A 224 6.18 9.49 4.59
C ALA A 224 5.73 9.48 3.13
N ARG A 225 5.18 10.62 2.70
CA ARG A 225 4.96 10.97 1.30
C ARG A 225 5.91 12.09 0.91
N TYR A 226 6.52 11.99 -0.25
CA TYR A 226 7.52 12.97 -0.68
C TYR A 226 6.89 13.89 -1.70
N CYS A 227 6.95 15.20 -1.44
CA CYS A 227 6.58 16.19 -2.45
C CYS A 227 7.67 16.22 -3.53
N ARG A 228 7.32 15.78 -4.74
CA ARG A 228 8.24 15.71 -5.89
C ARG A 228 7.67 16.51 -7.05
N VAL A 229 8.56 17.02 -7.89
CA VAL A 229 8.18 17.56 -9.19
C VAL A 229 8.03 16.38 -10.14
N SER A 230 6.80 16.15 -10.63
CA SER A 230 6.51 15.15 -11.66
C SER A 230 7.47 15.29 -12.84
N ALA A 231 7.94 14.15 -13.34
CA ALA A 231 8.87 14.12 -14.47
C ALA A 231 8.49 12.98 -15.41
N ALA A 232 8.12 13.33 -16.63
CA ALA A 232 7.79 12.32 -17.64
C ALA A 232 9.04 11.53 -18.09
N GLU A 233 8.85 10.24 -18.31
CA GLU A 233 9.84 9.31 -18.85
C GLU A 233 9.21 8.51 -19.99
N VAL A 234 9.96 8.32 -21.08
CA VAL A 234 9.51 7.52 -22.21
C VAL A 234 9.94 6.07 -22.03
N LEU A 235 8.98 5.15 -22.03
CA LEU A 235 9.22 3.72 -22.17
C LEU A 235 9.04 3.30 -23.62
N ALA A 236 10.11 2.85 -24.27
CA ALA A 236 10.07 2.25 -25.60
C ALA A 236 9.29 0.91 -25.58
N PRO A 237 8.81 0.41 -26.73
CA PRO A 237 8.15 -0.90 -26.82
C PRO A 237 8.98 -2.01 -26.18
N GLY A 238 8.40 -2.77 -25.25
CA GLY A 238 9.06 -3.83 -24.50
C GLY A 238 10.04 -3.38 -23.41
N GLN A 239 10.29 -2.07 -23.28
CA GLN A 239 11.13 -1.54 -22.20
C GLN A 239 10.42 -1.66 -20.86
N SER A 240 11.19 -2.00 -19.82
CA SER A 240 10.71 -2.06 -18.45
C SER A 240 11.41 -1.06 -17.54
N ARG A 241 10.64 -0.56 -16.58
CA ARG A 241 11.10 0.19 -15.41
C ARG A 241 10.90 -0.67 -14.16
N TYR A 242 11.78 -0.50 -13.18
CA TYR A 242 11.77 -1.25 -11.94
C TYR A 242 11.88 -0.32 -10.73
N ASP A 243 11.23 -0.68 -9.64
CA ASP A 243 11.44 -0.05 -8.33
C ASP A 243 11.25 -1.08 -7.21
N SER A 244 11.75 -0.76 -6.01
CA SER A 244 11.55 -1.57 -4.82
C SER A 244 10.29 -1.13 -4.06
N LEU A 245 9.66 -2.07 -3.37
CA LEU A 245 8.51 -1.84 -2.50
C LEU A 245 8.77 -2.46 -1.14
N TYR A 246 9.09 -1.62 -0.15
CA TYR A 246 9.08 -2.00 1.25
C TYR A 246 7.63 -2.06 1.77
N LEU A 247 7.22 -3.19 2.34
CA LEU A 247 5.83 -3.46 2.70
C LEU A 247 5.62 -3.80 4.19
N SER A 248 6.68 -3.85 5.01
CA SER A 248 6.57 -4.42 6.36
C SER A 248 5.85 -3.51 7.35
N SER A 249 6.21 -2.22 7.40
CA SER A 249 5.71 -1.24 8.38
C SER A 249 5.30 0.08 7.73
N GLY A 250 4.27 0.72 8.28
CA GLY A 250 3.73 1.98 7.80
C GLY A 250 2.81 2.64 8.83
N LEU A 251 1.96 3.58 8.39
CA LEU A 251 1.03 4.30 9.30
C LEU A 251 0.01 3.38 10.00
N GLN A 252 -0.22 2.20 9.44
CA GLN A 252 -1.06 1.14 9.99
C GLN A 252 -0.29 0.15 10.90
N GLY A 253 0.95 0.46 11.28
CA GLY A 253 1.84 -0.46 12.00
C GLY A 253 2.43 -1.53 11.08
N TRP A 254 2.66 -2.73 11.62
CA TRP A 254 3.24 -3.85 10.88
C TRP A 254 2.18 -4.64 10.10
N GLY A 255 2.21 -4.56 8.78
CA GLY A 255 1.20 -5.17 7.91
C GLY A 255 1.35 -6.68 7.72
N LEU A 256 2.56 -7.20 7.90
CA LEU A 256 2.91 -8.62 7.67
C LEU A 256 3.57 -9.26 8.91
N ALA A 257 3.17 -8.84 10.11
CA ALA A 257 3.72 -9.36 11.36
C ALA A 257 3.31 -10.82 11.63
N GLU A 258 2.08 -11.19 11.28
CA GLU A 258 1.52 -12.50 11.61
C GLU A 258 1.95 -13.60 10.64
N PRO A 259 2.29 -14.81 11.11
CA PRO A 259 2.53 -15.96 10.23
C PRO A 259 1.29 -16.30 9.40
N GLY A 260 1.48 -16.69 8.15
CA GLY A 260 0.37 -17.08 7.27
C GLY A 260 0.61 -16.71 5.80
N ASN A 261 -0.41 -16.93 4.97
CA ASN A 261 -0.36 -16.50 3.58
C ASN A 261 -1.00 -15.12 3.41
N TYR A 262 -0.42 -14.36 2.50
CA TYR A 262 -0.84 -13.03 2.13
C TYR A 262 -1.00 -12.92 0.61
N THR A 263 -1.94 -12.10 0.18
CA THR A 263 -2.09 -11.63 -1.20
C THR A 263 -1.73 -10.15 -1.24
N ILE A 264 -0.81 -9.78 -2.12
CA ILE A 264 -0.40 -8.40 -2.36
C ILE A 264 -0.80 -8.01 -3.78
N GLN A 265 -1.42 -6.85 -3.93
CA GLN A 265 -1.72 -6.28 -5.23
C GLN A 265 -1.48 -4.76 -5.20
N VAL A 266 -1.04 -4.23 -6.33
CA VAL A 266 -0.64 -2.83 -6.50
C VAL A 266 -1.31 -2.26 -7.74
N SER A 267 -1.76 -1.01 -7.68
CA SER A 267 -2.12 -0.22 -8.86
C SER A 267 -1.53 1.19 -8.81
N PHE A 268 -1.59 1.87 -9.93
CA PHE A 268 -1.50 3.32 -10.01
C PHE A 268 -2.38 3.83 -11.15
N GLU A 269 -2.74 5.11 -11.08
CA GLU A 269 -3.53 5.80 -12.09
C GLU A 269 -2.62 6.28 -13.23
N GLN A 270 -3.04 6.07 -14.47
CA GLN A 270 -2.39 6.54 -15.69
C GLN A 270 -3.44 7.25 -16.55
N GLY A 271 -3.54 8.57 -16.37
CA GLY A 271 -4.61 9.36 -17.00
C GLY A 271 -5.96 9.00 -16.40
N GLU A 272 -6.92 8.58 -17.23
CA GLU A 272 -8.26 8.15 -16.79
C GLU A 272 -8.37 6.63 -16.58
N THR A 273 -7.25 5.91 -16.66
CA THR A 273 -7.20 4.44 -16.59
C THR A 273 -6.28 3.97 -15.47
N ASP A 274 -6.53 2.78 -14.96
CA ASP A 274 -5.71 2.16 -13.93
C ASP A 274 -4.78 1.11 -14.53
N VAL A 275 -3.55 1.06 -14.00
CA VAL A 275 -2.61 -0.02 -14.27
C VAL A 275 -2.51 -0.90 -13.03
N VAL A 276 -3.15 -2.06 -13.08
CA VAL A 276 -3.23 -3.03 -11.97
C VAL A 276 -2.23 -4.16 -12.19
N SER A 277 -1.59 -4.59 -11.10
CA SER A 277 -0.65 -5.72 -11.09
C SER A 277 -1.31 -7.09 -10.90
N ASN A 278 -0.53 -8.15 -11.12
CA ASN A 278 -0.88 -9.49 -10.68
C ASN A 278 -1.10 -9.57 -9.16
N ALA A 279 -1.98 -10.47 -8.72
CA ALA A 279 -2.12 -10.81 -7.29
C ALA A 279 -0.95 -11.71 -6.84
N LEU A 280 0.04 -11.14 -6.16
CA LEU A 280 1.18 -11.89 -5.62
C LEU A 280 0.79 -12.59 -4.33
N ARG A 281 0.79 -13.92 -4.35
CA ARG A 281 0.69 -14.76 -3.15
C ARG A 281 2.07 -14.94 -2.52
N LEU A 282 2.19 -14.64 -1.23
CA LEU A 282 3.39 -14.89 -0.44
C LEU A 282 3.04 -15.50 0.91
N ARG A 283 4.05 -16.05 1.61
CA ARG A 283 3.89 -16.62 2.94
C ARG A 283 4.93 -16.06 3.91
N VAL A 284 4.49 -15.74 5.12
CA VAL A 284 5.34 -15.49 6.29
C VAL A 284 5.38 -16.78 7.10
N ALA A 285 6.58 -17.28 7.36
CA ALA A 285 6.80 -18.48 8.17
C ALA A 285 6.44 -18.23 9.65
N PRO A 286 6.07 -19.28 10.41
CA PRO A 286 6.00 -19.18 11.87
C PRO A 286 7.39 -18.95 12.48
N PRO A 287 7.47 -18.50 13.75
CA PRO A 287 8.73 -18.46 14.48
C PRO A 287 9.45 -19.81 14.43
N ALA A 288 10.73 -19.78 14.13
CA ALA A 288 11.63 -20.93 14.11
C ALA A 288 12.15 -21.29 15.52
N SER A 289 11.97 -20.43 16.51
CA SER A 289 12.40 -20.67 17.90
C SER A 289 11.64 -19.82 18.91
N ARG A 290 11.72 -20.20 20.19
CA ARG A 290 11.19 -19.39 21.31
C ARG A 290 11.89 -18.04 21.46
N ASP A 291 13.18 -17.95 21.14
CA ASP A 291 13.90 -16.68 21.15
C ASP A 291 13.33 -15.73 20.09
N GLU A 292 13.01 -16.24 18.91
CA GLU A 292 12.39 -15.45 17.84
C GLU A 292 10.98 -14.99 18.23
N GLU A 293 10.18 -15.87 18.84
CA GLU A 293 8.85 -15.52 19.39
C GLU A 293 8.92 -14.47 20.51
N PHE A 294 9.91 -14.58 21.40
CA PHE A 294 10.11 -13.63 22.50
C PHE A 294 10.52 -12.25 22.00
N VAL A 295 11.55 -12.17 21.15
CA VAL A 295 12.04 -10.89 20.63
C VAL A 295 11.00 -10.22 19.72
N ALA A 296 10.12 -10.99 19.08
CA ALA A 296 9.03 -10.45 18.27
C ALA A 296 8.06 -9.55 19.05
N GLN A 297 7.92 -9.74 20.37
CA GLN A 297 7.04 -8.93 21.21
C GLN A 297 7.43 -7.44 21.18
N ASP A 298 8.73 -7.14 21.12
CA ASP A 298 9.24 -5.77 21.04
C ASP A 298 9.56 -5.34 19.61
N PHE A 299 9.93 -6.28 18.73
CA PHE A 299 10.29 -6.00 17.35
C PHE A 299 9.13 -5.40 16.54
N PHE A 300 7.90 -5.84 16.78
CA PHE A 300 6.72 -5.31 16.08
C PHE A 300 6.19 -3.99 16.67
N SER A 301 7.03 -3.25 17.40
CA SER A 301 6.73 -1.88 17.85
C SER A 301 6.80 -0.85 16.71
N ASP A 302 6.14 0.30 16.89
CA ASP A 302 6.20 1.42 15.93
C ASP A 302 7.62 2.00 15.82
N ASP A 303 8.37 2.07 16.91
CA ASP A 303 9.74 2.55 16.94
C ASP A 303 10.64 1.73 16.00
N VAL A 304 10.64 0.40 16.14
CA VAL A 304 11.39 -0.49 15.25
C VAL A 304 10.89 -0.37 13.81
N GLY A 305 9.56 -0.30 13.63
CA GLY A 305 8.93 -0.11 12.33
C GLY A 305 9.44 1.15 11.60
N ARG A 306 9.59 2.27 12.30
CA ARG A 306 10.15 3.52 11.77
C ARG A 306 11.65 3.41 11.50
N ILE A 307 12.42 2.81 12.42
CA ILE A 307 13.87 2.66 12.25
C ILE A 307 14.17 1.88 10.97
N VAL A 308 13.48 0.75 10.75
CA VAL A 308 13.69 -0.08 9.56
C VAL A 308 13.20 0.65 8.29
N ALA A 309 12.07 1.34 8.34
CA ALA A 309 11.51 2.03 7.17
C ALA A 309 12.31 3.27 6.72
N PHE A 310 13.08 3.90 7.63
CA PHE A 310 13.89 5.09 7.33
C PHE A 310 15.41 4.82 7.33
N ASP A 311 15.80 3.54 7.32
CA ASP A 311 17.18 3.09 7.28
C ASP A 311 18.01 3.58 8.49
N GLY A 312 17.38 3.72 9.67
CA GLY A 312 18.07 4.05 10.91
C GLY A 312 17.43 5.18 11.73
N SER A 313 17.78 5.24 13.02
CA SER A 313 17.48 6.37 13.90
C SER A 313 18.56 6.54 14.95
N ARG A 314 18.80 7.78 15.37
CA ARG A 314 19.64 8.10 16.55
C ARG A 314 18.83 8.48 17.78
N HIS A 315 17.51 8.61 17.64
CA HIS A 315 16.62 9.12 18.68
C HIS A 315 15.70 8.04 19.27
N LEU A 316 15.25 7.08 18.47
CA LEU A 316 14.35 6.00 18.89
C LEU A 316 15.16 4.94 19.66
N THR A 317 15.49 5.23 20.92
CA THR A 317 16.42 4.42 21.73
C THR A 317 15.90 3.03 22.00
N GLN A 318 14.62 2.89 22.39
CA GLN A 318 14.01 1.59 22.65
C GLN A 318 14.04 0.72 21.40
N GLY A 319 13.61 1.23 20.24
CA GLY A 319 13.68 0.48 19.00
C GLY A 319 15.12 0.09 18.61
N ASN A 320 16.09 0.98 18.84
CA ASN A 320 17.51 0.66 18.61
C ASN A 320 18.01 -0.45 19.55
N ASP A 321 17.60 -0.44 20.83
CA ASP A 321 17.96 -1.48 21.80
C ASP A 321 17.37 -2.84 21.39
N THR A 322 16.10 -2.86 20.95
CA THR A 322 15.46 -4.05 20.38
C THR A 322 16.21 -4.57 19.16
N LEU A 323 16.62 -3.69 18.23
CA LEU A 323 17.40 -4.11 17.06
C LEU A 323 18.77 -4.69 17.45
N ARG A 324 19.43 -4.16 18.50
CA ARG A 324 20.69 -4.76 19.00
C ARG A 324 20.44 -6.15 19.58
N GLU A 325 19.36 -6.33 20.33
CA GLU A 325 18.96 -7.65 20.84
C GLU A 325 18.69 -8.64 19.71
N VAL A 326 17.98 -8.22 18.65
CA VAL A 326 17.77 -9.01 17.43
C VAL A 326 19.11 -9.44 16.81
N VAL A 327 20.06 -8.51 16.64
CA VAL A 327 21.38 -8.82 16.08
C VAL A 327 22.14 -9.85 16.93
N GLN A 328 22.00 -9.78 18.25
CA GLN A 328 22.69 -10.65 19.20
C GLN A 328 22.04 -12.04 19.28
N ARG A 329 20.73 -12.12 19.50
CA ARG A 329 20.01 -13.38 19.77
C ARG A 329 19.66 -14.13 18.48
N LEU A 330 19.41 -13.41 17.39
CA LEU A 330 18.93 -13.97 16.13
C LEU A 330 20.00 -13.88 15.02
N ALA A 331 21.28 -13.93 15.37
CA ALA A 331 22.41 -13.67 14.46
C ALA A 331 22.44 -14.49 13.14
N LYS A 332 21.73 -15.63 13.10
CA LYS A 332 21.62 -16.51 11.92
C LYS A 332 20.34 -16.29 11.09
N ARG A 333 19.47 -15.37 11.50
CA ARG A 333 18.17 -15.07 10.85
C ARG A 333 18.30 -13.85 9.96
N ARG A 334 17.45 -13.74 8.93
CA ARG A 334 17.47 -12.59 8.01
C ARG A 334 17.18 -11.28 8.71
N VAL A 335 16.27 -11.28 9.69
CA VAL A 335 15.92 -10.09 10.48
C VAL A 335 17.14 -9.45 11.17
N ALA A 336 18.13 -10.25 11.60
CA ALA A 336 19.35 -9.72 12.19
C ALA A 336 20.24 -8.97 11.20
N LEU A 337 20.19 -9.30 9.90
CA LEU A 337 20.92 -8.56 8.88
C LEU A 337 20.27 -7.20 8.59
N HIS A 338 18.94 -7.15 8.57
CA HIS A 338 18.19 -5.88 8.47
C HIS A 338 18.38 -5.00 9.69
N ALA A 339 18.37 -5.59 10.89
CA ALA A 339 18.66 -4.88 12.12
C ALA A 339 20.09 -4.29 12.11
N ALA A 340 21.09 -5.07 11.69
CA ALA A 340 22.46 -4.59 11.55
C ALA A 340 22.55 -3.46 10.51
N LEU A 341 21.86 -3.59 9.37
CA LEU A 341 21.83 -2.56 8.34
C LEU A 341 21.27 -1.23 8.86
N ALA A 342 20.10 -1.26 9.52
CA ALA A 342 19.46 -0.05 10.03
C ALA A 342 20.27 0.61 11.18
N LEU A 343 20.85 -0.20 12.08
CA LEU A 343 21.75 0.30 13.11
C LEU A 343 23.01 0.92 12.49
N GLY A 344 23.61 0.26 11.49
CA GLY A 344 24.82 0.72 10.81
C GLY A 344 24.61 2.04 10.06
N GLU A 345 23.56 2.14 9.25
CA GLU A 345 23.20 3.37 8.53
C GLU A 345 22.88 4.52 9.50
N GLY A 346 22.18 4.22 10.60
CA GLY A 346 21.84 5.21 11.63
C GLY A 346 23.05 5.89 12.25
N VAL A 347 24.18 5.19 12.39
CA VAL A 347 25.40 5.71 13.04
C VAL A 347 26.51 6.11 12.07
N ALA A 348 26.38 5.81 10.77
CA ALA A 348 27.44 6.00 9.78
C ALA A 348 27.80 7.47 9.51
N ARG A 349 26.88 8.41 9.74
CA ARG A 349 27.04 9.82 9.38
C ARG A 349 26.74 10.74 10.56
N PRO A 350 27.43 11.89 10.68
CA PRO A 350 27.05 12.90 11.65
C PRO A 350 25.63 13.35 11.38
N SER A 351 24.87 13.57 12.45
CA SER A 351 23.46 13.95 12.37
C SER A 351 23.17 15.12 13.30
N LYS A 352 21.98 15.70 13.15
CA LYS A 352 21.45 16.70 14.08
C LYS A 352 20.15 16.16 14.65
N GLN A 353 20.02 16.23 15.96
CA GLN A 353 18.79 15.90 16.67
C GLN A 353 18.08 17.17 17.07
N LEU A 354 16.77 17.22 16.82
CA LEU A 354 15.92 18.28 17.33
C LEU A 354 15.62 17.97 18.80
N VAL A 355 15.90 18.91 19.70
CA VAL A 355 15.69 18.75 21.14
C VAL A 355 14.99 19.98 21.71
N PRO A 356 14.24 19.87 22.82
CA PRO A 356 13.71 21.04 23.50
C PRO A 356 14.83 21.99 23.92
N ASP A 357 14.68 23.27 23.58
CA ASP A 357 15.58 24.35 23.97
C ASP A 357 14.77 25.63 24.21
N ALA A 358 14.58 25.98 25.48
CA ALA A 358 13.82 27.16 25.89
C ALA A 358 14.44 28.49 25.42
N LYS A 359 15.70 28.49 24.98
CA LYS A 359 16.39 29.68 24.45
C LYS A 359 16.22 29.82 22.94
N ALA A 360 15.75 28.78 22.25
CA ALA A 360 15.53 28.82 20.81
C ALA A 360 14.17 29.48 20.48
N PRO A 361 14.06 30.20 19.34
CA PRO A 361 12.83 30.93 18.98
C PRO A 361 11.55 30.08 18.89
N LEU A 362 11.69 28.77 18.67
CA LEU A 362 10.58 27.82 18.57
C LEU A 362 10.52 26.84 19.75
N GLY A 363 11.26 27.10 20.83
CA GLY A 363 11.39 26.17 21.96
C GLY A 363 12.14 24.87 21.61
N MET A 364 12.73 24.79 20.40
CA MET A 364 13.46 23.62 19.90
C MET A 364 14.82 24.05 19.34
N GLY A 365 15.87 23.38 19.81
CA GLY A 365 17.25 23.53 19.36
C GLY A 365 17.75 22.30 18.63
N PHE A 366 18.97 22.38 18.09
CA PHE A 366 19.63 21.24 17.46
C PHE A 366 20.90 20.87 18.21
N VAL A 367 21.06 19.57 18.49
CA VAL A 367 22.32 19.01 19.00
C VAL A 367 22.98 18.22 17.87
N ALA A 368 24.26 18.51 17.62
CA ALA A 368 25.07 17.73 16.71
C ALA A 368 25.44 16.41 17.37
N VAL A 369 25.29 15.31 16.63
CA VAL A 369 25.65 13.96 17.07
C VAL A 369 26.66 13.41 16.08
N ASP A 370 27.84 13.06 16.57
CA ASP A 370 28.91 12.51 15.74
C ASP A 370 28.56 11.11 15.21
N ALA A 371 29.21 10.76 14.10
CA ALA A 371 29.16 9.41 13.56
C ALA A 371 29.90 8.43 14.47
N ASP A 372 29.44 7.18 14.53
CA ASP A 372 30.21 6.07 15.05
C ASP A 372 30.75 5.23 13.89
N GLN A 373 31.93 5.60 13.39
CA GLN A 373 32.49 4.99 12.19
C GLN A 373 32.85 3.52 12.40
N LYS A 374 33.25 3.15 13.61
CA LYS A 374 33.68 1.79 13.95
C LYS A 374 32.47 0.87 13.94
N ASP A 375 31.41 1.24 14.64
CA ASP A 375 30.19 0.45 14.71
C ASP A 375 29.48 0.41 13.35
N ALA A 376 29.42 1.54 12.64
CA ALA A 376 28.88 1.58 11.27
C ALA A 376 29.59 0.59 10.35
N ARG A 377 30.94 0.61 10.33
CA ARG A 377 31.72 -0.29 9.48
C ARG A 377 31.44 -1.75 9.84
N ALA A 378 31.48 -2.10 11.12
CA ALA A 378 31.28 -3.49 11.57
C ALA A 378 29.89 -4.02 11.20
N LEU A 379 28.84 -3.22 11.41
CA LEU A 379 27.46 -3.62 11.12
C LEU A 379 27.19 -3.70 9.61
N LEU A 380 27.67 -2.73 8.83
CA LEU A 380 27.49 -2.71 7.38
C LEU A 380 28.33 -3.78 6.66
N ASP A 381 29.56 -4.04 7.11
CA ASP A 381 30.35 -5.17 6.58
C ASP A 381 29.63 -6.50 6.83
N LYS A 382 29.10 -6.71 8.05
CA LYS A 382 28.33 -7.92 8.37
C LYS A 382 27.12 -8.09 7.45
N ALA A 383 26.33 -7.05 7.25
CA ALA A 383 25.09 -7.12 6.47
C ALA A 383 25.34 -7.20 4.95
N LEU A 384 26.24 -6.38 4.42
CA LEU A 384 26.39 -6.14 2.97
C LEU A 384 27.55 -6.90 2.33
N LYS A 385 28.56 -7.29 3.11
CA LYS A 385 29.76 -7.97 2.60
C LYS A 385 29.81 -9.44 3.01
N GLU A 386 29.77 -9.72 4.31
CA GLU A 386 29.91 -11.09 4.84
C GLU A 386 28.70 -11.96 4.50
N ASN A 387 27.50 -11.38 4.54
CA ASN A 387 26.23 -12.07 4.31
C ASN A 387 25.54 -11.65 3.01
N ALA A 388 26.30 -11.18 2.02
CA ALA A 388 25.80 -10.62 0.76
C ALA A 388 24.75 -11.52 0.06
N GLY A 389 25.00 -12.83 0.00
CA GLY A 389 24.09 -13.81 -0.63
C GLY A 389 22.73 -13.91 0.07
N THR A 390 22.72 -13.92 1.41
CA THR A 390 21.49 -13.91 2.19
C THR A 390 20.79 -12.56 2.07
N MET A 391 21.54 -11.46 2.15
CA MET A 391 20.96 -10.12 2.16
C MET A 391 20.33 -9.75 0.81
N VAL A 392 20.94 -10.12 -0.32
CA VAL A 392 20.35 -9.90 -1.66
C VAL A 392 19.05 -10.70 -1.87
N GLU A 393 18.92 -11.87 -1.24
CA GLU A 393 17.64 -12.61 -1.26
C GLU A 393 16.56 -11.91 -0.45
N SER A 394 16.96 -11.22 0.62
CA SER A 394 16.04 -10.54 1.52
C SER A 394 15.56 -9.21 0.95
N LEU A 395 16.50 -8.35 0.54
CA LEU A 395 16.24 -7.01 -0.02
C LEU A 395 15.86 -7.01 -1.51
N GLY A 396 16.24 -8.07 -2.24
CA GLY A 396 16.22 -8.04 -3.71
C GLY A 396 17.39 -7.27 -4.31
N HIS A 397 17.47 -7.24 -5.65
CA HIS A 397 18.63 -6.64 -6.35
C HIS A 397 18.72 -5.12 -6.20
N ILE A 398 17.59 -4.42 -6.24
CA ILE A 398 17.54 -2.95 -6.29
C ILE A 398 18.09 -2.36 -4.99
N ASP A 399 17.49 -2.71 -3.86
CA ASP A 399 17.88 -2.17 -2.56
C ASP A 399 19.27 -2.67 -2.16
N PHE A 400 19.58 -3.96 -2.36
CA PHE A 400 20.91 -4.48 -2.03
C PHE A 400 22.03 -3.73 -2.77
N ARG A 401 21.85 -3.47 -4.07
CA ARG A 401 22.80 -2.65 -4.84
C ARG A 401 22.86 -1.22 -4.30
N TRP A 402 21.73 -0.61 -3.98
CA TRP A 402 21.68 0.75 -3.46
C TRP A 402 22.47 0.90 -2.16
N TYR A 403 22.30 -0.03 -1.22
CA TYR A 403 23.05 -0.06 0.04
C TYR A 403 24.55 -0.30 -0.18
N VAL A 404 24.94 -1.24 -1.05
CA VAL A 404 26.35 -1.48 -1.37
C VAL A 404 26.99 -0.25 -2.02
N ASP A 405 26.30 0.40 -2.95
CA ASP A 405 26.78 1.64 -3.58
C ASP A 405 27.04 2.72 -2.54
N ARG A 406 26.09 2.96 -1.63
CA ARG A 406 26.25 3.92 -0.52
C ARG A 406 27.38 3.56 0.42
N PHE A 407 27.49 2.29 0.80
CA PHE A 407 28.52 1.84 1.73
C PHE A 407 29.92 1.97 1.10
N SER A 408 30.05 1.65 -0.20
CA SER A 408 31.30 1.83 -0.94
C SER A 408 31.72 3.30 -1.05
N ASP A 409 30.76 4.21 -1.27
CA ASP A 409 31.01 5.65 -1.29
C ASP A 409 31.39 6.16 0.09
N TRP A 410 30.72 5.67 1.13
CA TRP A 410 31.05 6.02 2.50
C TRP A 410 32.47 5.60 2.87
N LEU A 411 32.90 4.37 2.53
CA LEU A 411 34.27 3.90 2.74
C LEU A 411 35.30 4.76 1.99
N ALA A 412 35.04 5.09 0.73
CA ALA A 412 35.90 5.97 -0.06
C ALA A 412 35.99 7.38 0.55
N ALA A 413 34.89 7.93 1.08
CA ALA A 413 34.87 9.21 1.76
C ALA A 413 35.68 9.21 3.07
N GLN A 414 35.85 8.05 3.71
CA GLN A 414 36.77 7.87 4.85
C GLN A 414 38.22 7.62 4.43
N GLY A 415 38.55 7.69 3.14
CA GLY A 415 39.89 7.45 2.60
C GLY A 415 40.21 5.97 2.33
N ASP A 416 39.24 5.06 2.46
CA ASP A 416 39.40 3.62 2.23
C ASP A 416 38.72 3.19 0.92
N ALA A 417 39.13 3.80 -0.19
CA ALA A 417 38.59 3.49 -1.53
C ALA A 417 38.85 2.03 -1.94
N SER A 418 39.93 1.43 -1.43
CA SER A 418 40.24 0.00 -1.63
C SER A 418 39.18 -0.88 -0.98
N ALA A 419 38.77 -0.61 0.26
CA ALA A 419 37.65 -1.33 0.87
C ALA A 419 36.33 -1.07 0.12
N GLY A 420 36.09 0.16 -0.33
CA GLY A 420 34.92 0.48 -1.16
C GLY A 420 34.86 -0.36 -2.44
N SER A 421 35.98 -0.49 -3.15
CA SER A 421 36.12 -1.36 -4.32
C SER A 421 35.90 -2.84 -3.97
N ALA A 422 36.42 -3.30 -2.84
CA ALA A 422 36.24 -4.69 -2.39
C ALA A 422 34.75 -5.03 -2.13
N VAL A 423 33.97 -4.12 -1.56
CA VAL A 423 32.51 -4.33 -1.37
C VAL A 423 31.79 -4.38 -2.72
N GLN A 424 32.17 -3.52 -3.68
CA GLN A 424 31.62 -3.56 -5.05
C GLN A 424 31.95 -4.87 -5.78
N ASP A 425 33.15 -5.42 -5.56
CA ASP A 425 33.52 -6.73 -6.11
C ASP A 425 32.67 -7.87 -5.52
N VAL A 426 32.31 -7.79 -4.23
CA VAL A 426 31.37 -8.72 -3.60
C VAL A 426 29.99 -8.61 -4.24
N LEU A 427 29.47 -7.40 -4.49
CA LEU A 427 28.22 -7.19 -5.20
C LEU A 427 28.28 -7.80 -6.61
N LEU A 428 29.34 -7.52 -7.37
CA LEU A 428 29.52 -8.05 -8.73
C LEU A 428 29.52 -9.59 -8.74
N LYS A 429 30.30 -10.21 -7.87
CA LYS A 429 30.37 -11.68 -7.74
C LYS A 429 29.03 -12.28 -7.30
N THR A 430 28.32 -11.61 -6.39
CA THR A 430 27.00 -12.03 -5.93
C THR A 430 26.00 -11.99 -7.09
N PHE A 431 25.95 -10.90 -7.84
CA PHE A 431 25.01 -10.73 -8.96
C PHE A 431 25.34 -11.64 -10.15
N ALA A 432 26.62 -11.83 -10.48
CA ALA A 432 27.05 -12.69 -11.59
C ALA A 432 26.68 -14.17 -11.37
N LYS A 433 26.66 -14.63 -10.12
CA LYS A 433 26.25 -16.01 -9.76
C LYS A 433 24.74 -16.14 -9.59
N ARG A 434 24.02 -15.03 -9.41
CA ARG A 434 22.61 -15.05 -9.03
C ARG A 434 21.72 -15.32 -10.23
N THR A 435 20.94 -16.38 -10.11
CA THR A 435 19.85 -16.72 -11.01
C THR A 435 18.59 -16.86 -10.17
N VAL A 436 17.51 -16.17 -10.55
CA VAL A 436 16.23 -16.22 -9.84
C VAL A 436 15.15 -16.65 -10.81
N ARG A 437 14.56 -17.83 -10.59
CA ARG A 437 13.56 -18.43 -11.49
C ARG A 437 14.05 -18.48 -12.94
N GLY A 438 15.29 -18.95 -13.14
CA GLY A 438 15.93 -19.07 -14.45
C GLY A 438 16.39 -17.74 -15.08
N ARG A 439 16.20 -16.60 -14.41
CA ARG A 439 16.60 -15.27 -14.92
C ARG A 439 17.91 -14.83 -14.27
N LYS A 440 18.90 -14.47 -15.10
CA LYS A 440 20.16 -13.89 -14.66
C LYS A 440 20.02 -12.36 -14.51
N VAL A 441 20.89 -11.78 -13.69
CA VAL A 441 21.07 -10.32 -13.66
C VAL A 441 21.56 -9.84 -15.03
N LEU A 442 21.06 -8.69 -15.50
CA LEU A 442 21.40 -8.13 -16.80
C LEU A 442 22.90 -7.81 -16.91
N ASP A 443 23.50 -8.12 -18.05
CA ASP A 443 24.92 -7.82 -18.31
C ASP A 443 25.24 -6.33 -18.22
N THR A 444 24.31 -5.46 -18.61
CA THR A 444 24.45 -4.00 -18.46
C THR A 444 24.53 -3.56 -17.00
N VAL A 445 23.82 -4.27 -16.10
CA VAL A 445 23.89 -4.03 -14.65
C VAL A 445 25.25 -4.51 -14.13
N LEU A 446 25.71 -5.69 -14.53
CA LEU A 446 27.03 -6.22 -14.13
C LEU A 446 28.16 -5.31 -14.61
N ALA A 447 28.11 -4.84 -15.86
CA ALA A 447 29.08 -3.91 -16.43
C ALA A 447 29.10 -2.57 -15.66
N SER A 448 27.94 -2.04 -15.29
CA SER A 448 27.84 -0.83 -14.48
C SER A 448 28.46 -0.98 -13.09
N ILE A 449 28.29 -2.15 -12.44
CA ILE A 449 28.91 -2.45 -11.15
C ILE A 449 30.43 -2.59 -11.30
N ALA A 450 30.90 -3.30 -12.33
CA ALA A 450 32.33 -3.44 -12.62
C ALA A 450 33.00 -2.09 -12.85
N ALA A 451 32.38 -1.21 -13.65
CA ALA A 451 32.89 0.14 -13.88
C ALA A 451 33.01 0.96 -12.58
N ARG A 452 32.04 0.82 -11.67
CA ARG A 452 32.07 1.48 -10.36
C ARG A 452 33.21 0.94 -9.48
N ARG A 453 33.35 -0.39 -9.40
CA ARG A 453 34.44 -1.08 -8.68
C ARG A 453 35.81 -0.58 -9.16
N ASP A 454 36.00 -0.53 -10.48
CA ASP A 454 37.27 -0.16 -11.10
C ASP A 454 37.59 1.32 -10.88
N ALA A 455 36.58 2.19 -10.94
CA ALA A 455 36.76 3.60 -10.62
C ALA A 455 37.18 3.81 -9.14
N LEU A 456 36.60 3.06 -8.20
CA LEU A 456 37.03 3.08 -6.79
C LEU A 456 38.47 2.56 -6.62
N ALA A 457 38.84 1.49 -7.31
CA ALA A 457 40.20 0.94 -7.28
C ALA A 457 41.25 1.93 -7.82
N ALA A 458 40.89 2.68 -8.88
CA ALA A 458 41.74 3.69 -9.47
C ALA A 458 41.79 5.01 -8.66
N GLY A 459 40.99 5.16 -7.60
CA GLY A 459 40.82 6.43 -6.88
C GLY A 459 40.15 7.52 -7.73
N THR A 460 39.63 7.17 -8.90
CA THR A 460 38.93 8.06 -9.85
C THR A 460 37.41 7.92 -9.76
N ALA A 461 36.91 7.18 -8.75
CA ALA A 461 35.49 7.09 -8.49
C ALA A 461 34.91 8.50 -8.56
N PRO A 462 33.84 8.70 -9.34
CA PRO A 462 33.20 10.00 -9.34
C PRO A 462 32.93 10.31 -7.88
N LYS A 463 33.58 11.35 -7.34
CA LYS A 463 33.05 12.05 -6.18
C LYS A 463 31.63 12.32 -6.62
N GLN A 464 30.64 11.58 -6.11
CA GLN A 464 29.28 11.96 -6.39
C GLN A 464 29.25 13.41 -5.97
N ALA A 465 29.03 14.29 -6.95
CA ALA A 465 28.60 15.62 -6.63
C ALA A 465 27.46 15.38 -5.66
N ALA A 466 27.49 16.02 -4.50
CA ALA A 466 26.33 16.14 -3.62
C ALA A 466 25.11 16.82 -4.32
N LYS A 467 25.06 16.81 -5.66
CA LYS A 467 23.97 17.21 -6.54
C LYS A 467 23.15 15.99 -6.95
N ARG A 468 22.45 15.43 -5.96
CA ARG A 468 20.99 15.18 -6.03
C ARG A 468 20.38 14.85 -4.66
N ALA A 469 21.00 15.32 -3.58
CA ALA A 469 20.43 15.33 -2.22
C ALA A 469 20.39 16.74 -1.59
N GLY A 470 20.47 17.80 -2.40
CA GLY A 470 20.66 19.17 -1.91
C GLY A 470 20.17 20.28 -2.84
N LYS A 471 19.09 20.08 -3.59
CA LYS A 471 18.39 21.19 -4.25
C LYS A 471 16.87 21.08 -4.13
N ALA A 472 16.42 20.92 -2.89
CA ALA A 472 15.13 21.34 -2.37
C ALA A 472 15.35 21.65 -0.87
N ARG A 473 16.04 22.76 -0.61
CA ARG A 473 16.12 23.40 0.71
C ARG A 473 16.10 24.90 0.49
N ARG A 474 14.91 25.40 0.21
CA ARG A 474 14.29 26.52 0.92
C ARG A 474 12.84 26.16 1.12
#